data_AF-A0A6I1KHC4-F1
#
_entry.id   AF-A0A6I1KHC4-F1
#
_cell.length_a   1.000
_cell.length_b   1.000
_cell.length_c   1.000
_cell.angle_alpha   90.00
_cell.angle_beta   90.00
_cell.angle_gamma   90.00
#
_symmetry.space_group_name_H-M   'P 1'
#
loop_
_entity.id
_entity.type
_entity.pdbx_description
1 polymer ?
#
loop_
_entity_poly.entity_id
_entity_poly.type
_entity_poly.pdbx_seq_one_letter_code
_entity_poly.pdbx_strand_id
1 'polypeptide(L)'
;MKLTDNEKRDIVKYIEADKPLPDKYRFLLFEEKREVELIWNGKTGEVCNVVLPFQTIEHIDEPRAEKEVLLQPGLFDAVSGRQLKGWTNKLIWGDNKLILASLKNGPLREEIEKQGGTS
;
A
#
# COMPACT_ATOMS: atom_id res chain seq x y z
N MET A 1 18.88 -2.22 -24.80
CA MET A 1 19.49 -0.88 -25.08
C MET A 1 19.74 -0.71 -26.59
N LYS A 2 18.88 0.05 -27.30
CA LYS A 2 19.04 0.36 -28.74
C LYS A 2 19.54 1.81 -28.89
N LEU A 3 20.84 2.02 -28.79
CA LEU A 3 21.47 3.33 -29.03
C LEU A 3 22.36 3.25 -30.27
N THR A 4 22.26 4.25 -31.13
CA THR A 4 23.21 4.48 -32.22
C THR A 4 24.57 4.90 -31.66
N ASP A 5 25.64 4.69 -32.43
CA ASP A 5 26.99 5.03 -31.95
C ASP A 5 27.20 6.53 -31.76
N ASN A 6 26.42 7.36 -32.46
CA ASN A 6 26.40 8.81 -32.22
C ASN A 6 25.79 9.15 -30.87
N GLU A 7 24.65 8.52 -30.52
CA GLU A 7 23.99 8.75 -29.23
C GLU A 7 24.88 8.33 -28.06
N LYS A 8 25.62 7.23 -28.20
CA LYS A 8 26.62 6.80 -27.19
C LYS A 8 27.70 7.86 -26.98
N ARG A 9 28.29 8.40 -28.07
CA ARG A 9 29.31 9.45 -27.97
C ARG A 9 28.78 10.72 -27.33
N ASP A 10 27.57 11.11 -27.67
CA ASP A 10 26.94 12.30 -27.10
C ASP A 10 26.71 12.13 -25.60
N ILE A 11 26.17 10.98 -25.16
CA ILE A 11 25.99 10.64 -23.74
C ILE A 11 27.31 10.73 -22.99
N VAL A 12 28.40 10.17 -23.53
CA VAL A 12 29.73 10.22 -22.92
C VAL A 12 30.21 11.67 -22.74
N LYS A 13 30.02 12.54 -23.74
CA LYS A 13 30.39 13.96 -23.62
C LYS A 13 29.63 14.68 -22.50
N TYR A 14 28.34 14.39 -22.31
CA TYR A 14 27.56 15.00 -21.23
C TYR A 14 28.08 14.54 -19.85
N ILE A 15 28.42 13.27 -19.72
CA ILE A 15 28.98 12.69 -18.49
C ILE A 15 30.36 13.28 -18.19
N GLU A 16 31.25 13.36 -19.18
CA GLU A 16 32.59 13.95 -19.02
C GLU A 16 32.55 15.44 -18.69
N ALA A 17 31.55 16.16 -19.20
CA ALA A 17 31.35 17.58 -18.93
C ALA A 17 30.62 17.87 -17.61
N ASP A 18 30.27 16.83 -16.84
CA ASP A 18 29.46 16.89 -15.62
C ASP A 18 28.14 17.68 -15.81
N LYS A 19 27.52 17.49 -16.98
CA LYS A 19 26.26 18.14 -17.38
C LYS A 19 25.10 17.16 -17.31
N PRO A 20 23.90 17.64 -16.94
CA PRO A 20 22.73 16.78 -16.93
C PRO A 20 22.42 16.26 -18.33
N LEU A 21 22.08 14.97 -18.42
CA LEU A 21 21.68 14.33 -19.67
C LEU A 21 20.31 14.86 -20.13
N PRO A 22 20.15 15.19 -21.42
CA PRO A 22 18.85 15.53 -21.99
C PRO A 22 17.79 14.43 -21.82
N ASP A 23 16.54 14.82 -21.55
CA ASP A 23 15.42 13.91 -21.27
C ASP A 23 15.21 12.80 -22.31
N LYS A 24 15.53 13.07 -23.59
CA LYS A 24 15.43 12.07 -24.67
C LYS A 24 16.26 10.81 -24.39
N TYR A 25 17.38 10.92 -23.67
CA TYR A 25 18.24 9.78 -23.35
C TYR A 25 17.75 9.00 -22.13
N ARG A 26 16.95 9.61 -21.24
CA ARG A 26 16.36 8.93 -20.08
C ARG A 26 15.54 7.71 -20.53
N PHE A 27 14.75 7.87 -21.59
CA PHE A 27 13.91 6.79 -22.13
C PHE A 27 14.68 5.74 -22.95
N LEU A 28 15.87 6.08 -23.47
CA LEU A 28 16.70 5.17 -24.27
C LEU A 28 17.66 4.35 -23.40
N LEU A 29 18.11 4.95 -22.28
CA LEU A 29 19.03 4.34 -21.31
C LEU A 29 18.31 3.36 -20.39
N PHE A 30 17.11 3.69 -19.95
CA PHE A 30 16.32 2.90 -19.00
C PHE A 30 15.13 2.30 -19.76
N GLU A 31 15.13 0.97 -19.95
CA GLU A 31 14.05 0.20 -20.61
C GLU A 31 12.72 0.21 -19.83
N GLU A 32 12.60 1.02 -18.78
CA GLU A 32 11.42 1.06 -17.92
C GLU A 32 10.24 1.70 -18.65
N LYS A 33 9.10 1.00 -18.52
CA LYS A 33 7.80 1.29 -19.13
C LYS A 33 7.43 2.75 -18.92
N ARG A 34 6.65 3.26 -19.88
CA ARG A 34 5.92 4.54 -19.79
C ARG A 34 5.04 4.56 -18.53
N GLU A 35 5.62 4.88 -17.38
CA GLU A 35 4.88 5.23 -16.19
C GLU A 35 4.84 6.75 -16.12
N VAL A 36 3.65 7.31 -16.33
CA VAL A 36 3.41 8.73 -16.07
C VAL A 36 3.41 8.87 -14.56
N GLU A 37 4.53 9.33 -14.01
CA GLU A 37 4.66 9.54 -12.58
C GLU A 37 4.38 11.02 -12.25
N LEU A 38 3.46 11.27 -11.30
CA LEU A 38 3.28 12.61 -10.76
C LEU A 38 4.45 12.93 -9.83
N ILE A 39 5.23 13.95 -10.16
CA ILE A 39 6.35 14.42 -9.34
C ILE A 39 5.93 15.71 -8.64
N TRP A 40 6.11 15.76 -7.32
CA TRP A 40 5.90 16.95 -6.50
C TRP A 40 6.98 17.05 -5.42
N ASN A 41 7.22 18.27 -4.92
CA ASN A 41 8.21 18.50 -3.86
C ASN A 41 7.80 17.75 -2.58
N GLY A 42 8.70 16.93 -2.06
CA GLY A 42 8.45 16.09 -0.89
C GLY A 42 7.85 14.71 -1.18
N LYS A 43 7.69 14.33 -2.46
CA LYS A 43 7.38 12.94 -2.80
C LYS A 43 8.58 12.04 -2.44
N THR A 44 8.41 11.17 -1.46
CA THR A 44 9.40 10.17 -1.07
C THR A 44 8.95 8.78 -1.49
N GLY A 45 9.85 7.98 -2.08
CA GLY A 45 9.61 6.55 -2.35
C GLY A 45 9.73 5.65 -1.11
N GLU A 46 9.99 6.23 0.07
CA GLU A 46 10.19 5.51 1.31
C GLU A 46 8.90 4.83 1.78
N VAL A 47 8.92 3.50 1.79
CA VAL A 47 7.84 2.69 2.36
C VAL A 47 8.14 2.42 3.83
N CYS A 48 7.19 2.73 4.71
CA CYS A 48 7.33 2.45 6.14
C CYS A 48 7.18 0.95 6.39
N ASN A 49 8.20 0.35 7.02
CA ASN A 49 8.22 -1.08 7.36
C ASN A 49 8.50 -1.32 8.86
N VAL A 50 8.05 -0.39 9.71
CA VAL A 50 8.25 -0.46 11.16
C VAL A 50 7.21 -1.42 11.76
N VAL A 51 7.66 -2.30 12.65
CA VAL A 51 6.82 -3.20 13.43
C VAL A 51 6.78 -2.72 14.87
N LEU A 52 5.60 -2.31 15.34
CA LEU A 52 5.35 -1.89 16.72
C LEU A 52 4.28 -2.78 17.35
N PRO A 53 4.37 -3.04 18.68
CA PRO A 53 3.28 -3.65 19.41
C PRO A 53 2.11 -2.66 19.51
N PHE A 54 0.87 -3.17 19.39
CA PHE A 54 -0.31 -2.35 19.57
C PHE A 54 -0.57 -2.10 21.05
N GLN A 55 -0.75 -0.83 21.42
CA GLN A 55 -1.01 -0.44 22.81
C GLN A 55 -2.48 -0.67 23.19
N THR A 56 -3.41 -0.31 22.31
CA THR A 56 -4.85 -0.44 22.55
C THR A 56 -5.55 -1.01 21.32
N ILE A 57 -6.19 -2.18 21.49
CA ILE A 57 -7.06 -2.79 20.49
C ILE A 57 -8.40 -3.06 21.18
N GLU A 58 -9.46 -2.44 20.69
CA GLU A 58 -10.82 -2.69 21.15
C GLU A 58 -11.51 -3.67 20.19
N HIS A 59 -12.19 -4.68 20.73
CA HIS A 59 -13.02 -5.58 19.96
C HIS A 59 -14.44 -5.01 19.87
N ILE A 60 -14.95 -4.86 18.65
CA ILE A 60 -16.31 -4.38 18.43
C ILE A 60 -17.18 -5.59 18.07
N ASP A 61 -17.85 -6.15 19.08
CA ASP A 61 -18.72 -7.32 18.95
C ASP A 61 -20.08 -6.97 18.31
N GLU A 62 -20.52 -5.71 18.40
CA GLU A 62 -21.80 -5.27 17.85
C GLU A 62 -21.60 -4.76 16.42
N PRO A 63 -22.27 -5.34 15.40
CA PRO A 63 -22.28 -4.76 14.08
C PRO A 63 -22.83 -3.33 14.19
N ARG A 64 -22.18 -2.38 13.50
CA ARG A 64 -22.63 -0.99 13.44
C ARG A 64 -24.13 -0.99 13.21
N ALA A 65 -24.90 -0.38 14.11
CA ALA A 65 -26.33 -0.20 13.88
C ALA A 65 -26.50 0.59 12.59
N GLU A 66 -26.82 -0.11 11.50
CA GLU A 66 -27.17 0.52 10.24
C GLU A 66 -28.40 1.37 10.52
N LYS A 67 -28.32 2.67 10.25
CA LYS A 67 -29.50 3.53 10.22
C LYS A 67 -30.48 2.86 9.27
N GLU A 68 -31.63 2.43 9.80
CA GLU A 68 -32.77 1.81 9.12
C GLU A 68 -32.66 1.85 7.59
N VAL A 69 -31.90 0.92 7.01
CA VAL A 69 -31.95 0.66 5.58
C VAL A 69 -33.23 -0.13 5.42
N LEU A 70 -34.27 0.56 4.93
CA LEU A 70 -35.57 0.00 4.58
C LEU A 70 -35.42 -1.42 4.05
N LEU A 71 -35.88 -2.37 4.87
CA LEU A 71 -35.82 -3.81 4.70
C LEU A 71 -35.92 -4.23 3.22
N GLN A 72 -34.82 -4.73 2.65
CA GLN A 72 -34.89 -5.71 1.57
C GLN A 72 -34.90 -7.10 2.22
N PRO A 73 -36.06 -7.75 2.35
CA PRO A 73 -36.15 -9.06 2.99
C PRO A 73 -35.64 -10.11 2.00
N GLY A 74 -34.38 -10.51 2.16
CA GLY A 74 -33.79 -11.61 1.38
C GLY A 74 -32.30 -11.50 1.11
N LEU A 75 -31.67 -10.33 1.33
CA LEU A 75 -30.23 -10.16 1.05
C LEU A 75 -29.32 -10.48 2.24
N PHE A 76 -29.84 -10.37 3.47
CA PHE A 76 -29.08 -10.65 4.69
C PHE A 76 -29.79 -11.74 5.48
N ASP A 77 -29.25 -12.96 5.41
CA ASP A 77 -29.62 -14.02 6.35
C ASP A 77 -29.21 -13.56 7.75
N ALA A 78 -30.20 -13.29 8.61
CA ALA A 78 -30.03 -12.76 9.97
C ALA A 78 -29.15 -13.63 10.88
N VAL A 79 -28.78 -14.83 10.43
CA VAL A 79 -27.87 -15.75 11.10
C VAL A 79 -26.40 -15.54 10.71
N SER A 80 -26.13 -15.01 9.51
CA SER A 80 -24.79 -14.95 8.91
C SER A 80 -23.95 -13.73 9.32
N GLY A 81 -24.58 -12.65 9.78
CA GLY A 81 -23.86 -11.46 10.30
C GLY A 81 -23.31 -11.61 11.71
N ARG A 82 -23.70 -12.69 12.42
CA ARG A 82 -23.27 -12.97 13.80
C ARG A 82 -22.32 -14.16 13.79
N GLN A 83 -21.12 -13.96 13.22
CA GLN A 83 -20.09 -14.98 13.30
C GLN A 83 -19.61 -15.08 14.74
N LEU A 84 -20.10 -16.11 15.45
CA LEU A 84 -19.95 -16.34 16.88
C LEU A 84 -18.50 -16.60 17.35
N LYS A 85 -17.51 -16.70 16.44
CA LYS A 85 -16.09 -16.92 16.75
C LYS A 85 -15.17 -16.41 15.62
N GLY A 86 -14.16 -15.62 15.99
CA GLY A 86 -13.07 -15.18 15.10
C GLY A 86 -12.76 -13.68 15.17
N TRP A 87 -11.73 -13.23 14.45
CA TRP A 87 -11.38 -11.83 14.23
C TRP A 87 -12.36 -11.17 13.24
N THR A 88 -13.26 -10.33 13.74
CA THR A 88 -14.24 -9.62 12.88
C THR A 88 -13.88 -8.14 12.77
N ASN A 89 -14.12 -7.36 13.82
CA ASN A 89 -13.95 -5.91 13.83
C ASN A 89 -13.05 -5.45 14.98
N LYS A 90 -11.97 -4.74 14.67
CA LYS A 90 -11.06 -4.16 15.66
C LYS A 90 -10.89 -2.68 15.47
N LEU A 91 -10.99 -1.94 16.57
CA LEU A 91 -10.63 -0.54 16.63
C LEU A 91 -9.22 -0.42 17.20
N ILE A 92 -8.34 0.22 16.44
CA ILE A 92 -6.94 0.43 16.79
C ILE A 92 -6.70 1.94 16.82
N TRP A 93 -6.15 2.44 17.93
CA TRP A 93 -5.85 3.85 18.11
C TRP A 93 -4.37 4.13 17.84
N GLY A 94 -4.05 5.13 16.99
CA GLY A 94 -2.68 5.57 16.73
C GLY A 94 -2.45 6.17 15.33
N ASP A 95 -1.18 6.32 14.95
CA ASP A 95 -0.77 6.79 13.62
C ASP A 95 -0.96 5.68 12.58
N ASN A 96 -1.80 5.95 11.58
CA ASN A 96 -2.14 5.01 10.50
C ASN A 96 -0.91 4.47 9.76
N LYS A 97 0.14 5.27 9.56
CA LYS A 97 1.35 4.85 8.83
C LYS A 97 2.05 3.71 9.58
N LEU A 98 2.16 3.84 10.90
CA LEU A 98 2.82 2.85 11.76
C LEU A 98 1.93 1.63 12.01
N ILE A 99 0.62 1.85 12.18
CA ILE A 99 -0.38 0.77 12.33
C ILE A 99 -0.37 -0.13 11.09
N LEU A 100 -0.43 0.46 9.88
CA LEU A 100 -0.45 -0.32 8.64
C LEU A 100 0.88 -1.06 8.39
N ALA A 101 2.02 -0.43 8.69
CA ALA A 101 3.31 -1.09 8.62
C ALA A 101 3.40 -2.29 9.57
N SER A 102 2.86 -2.15 10.79
CA SER A 102 2.82 -3.19 11.82
C SER A 102 1.80 -4.30 11.51
N LEU A 103 0.66 -3.98 10.89
CA LEU A 103 -0.31 -4.99 10.43
C LEU A 103 0.21 -5.83 9.28
N LYS A 104 1.10 -5.27 8.45
CA LYS A 104 1.64 -5.97 7.30
C LYS A 104 2.61 -7.08 7.69
N ASN A 105 3.49 -6.80 8.66
CA ASN A 105 4.64 -7.67 8.97
C ASN A 105 4.81 -7.95 10.48
N GLY A 106 3.90 -7.50 11.32
CA GLY A 106 3.99 -7.67 12.78
C GLY A 106 3.25 -8.90 13.30
N PRO A 107 3.34 -9.18 14.62
CA PRO A 107 2.78 -10.39 15.24
C PRO A 107 1.26 -10.52 15.04
N LEU A 108 0.57 -9.39 14.92
CA LEU A 108 -0.86 -9.34 14.65
C LEU A 108 -1.23 -9.91 13.28
N ARG A 109 -0.32 -9.84 12.31
CA ARG A 109 -0.47 -10.47 11.00
C ARG A 109 -0.59 -11.98 11.13
N GLU A 110 0.26 -12.58 11.96
CA GLU A 110 0.26 -14.03 12.18
C GLU A 110 -1.03 -14.48 12.87
N GLU A 111 -1.57 -13.67 13.79
CA GLU A 111 -2.86 -13.94 14.44
C GLU A 111 -4.01 -13.89 13.45
N ILE A 112 -4.04 -12.90 12.54
CA ILE A 112 -5.02 -12.80 11.45
C ILE A 112 -4.93 -14.04 10.55
N GLU A 113 -3.73 -14.45 10.15
CA GLU A 113 -3.52 -15.62 9.29
C GLU A 113 -3.95 -16.92 9.95
N LYS A 114 -3.65 -17.10 11.24
CA LYS A 114 -4.12 -18.26 12.04
C LYS A 114 -5.65 -18.34 12.13
N GLN A 115 -6.35 -17.22 11.97
CA GLN A 115 -7.81 -17.16 12.06
C GLN A 115 -8.53 -17.14 10.70
N GLY A 116 -7.81 -17.39 9.60
CA GLY A 116 -8.40 -17.53 8.26
C GLY A 116 -8.20 -16.33 7.33
N GLY A 117 -7.44 -15.31 7.75
CA GLY A 117 -7.11 -14.15 6.93
C GLY A 117 -8.24 -13.13 6.76
N THR A 118 -7.96 -12.02 6.08
CA THR A 118 -8.99 -11.08 5.59
C THR A 118 -9.51 -11.61 4.26
N SER A 119 -10.68 -12.26 4.26
CA SER A 119 -11.43 -12.56 3.02
C SER A 119 -12.10 -11.30 2.46
#